data_AF-A0A2M8KI75-F1
#
_entry.id   AF-A0A2M8KI75-F1
#
_cell.length_a   1.000
_cell.length_b   1.000
_cell.length_c   1.000
_cell.angle_alpha   90.00
_cell.angle_beta   90.00
_cell.angle_gamma   90.00
#
_symmetry.space_group_name_H-M   'P 1'
#
loop_
_entity.id
_entity.type
_entity.pdbx_description
1 polymer ?
#
loop_
_entity_poly.entity_id
_entity_poly.type
_entity_poly.pdbx_seq_one_letter_code
_entity_poly.pdbx_strand_id
1 'polypeptide(L)'
;MGRAARHQDGHVIMYADKITRSMRLAINEVTRRRRRQQNYNRRNNVQPRSVEKPLRLPTLPGPQTKARQRQSEKPTGADQTFLQEHIKSLQFRLELYNRNLQFQKAIELQAEIDKLKKLVKK
;
A
#
# COMPACT_ATOMS: atom_id res chain seq x y z
N MET A 1 -15.12 10.85 -1.95
CA MET A 1 -14.46 11.96 -1.21
C MET A 1 -14.05 11.59 0.22
N GLY A 2 -14.89 10.89 1.00
CA GLY A 2 -14.57 10.56 2.41
C GLY A 2 -13.31 9.72 2.65
N ARG A 3 -12.89 8.88 1.71
CA ARG A 3 -11.63 8.09 1.83
C ARG A 3 -10.40 9.00 1.94
N ALA A 4 -10.35 10.09 1.17
CA ALA A 4 -9.24 11.04 1.20
C ALA A 4 -9.17 11.86 2.50
N ALA A 5 -10.28 11.99 3.23
CA ALA A 5 -10.34 12.79 4.46
C ALA A 5 -9.58 12.19 5.66
N ARG A 6 -8.97 11.01 5.50
CA ARG A 6 -8.13 10.37 6.53
C ARG A 6 -6.68 10.84 6.52
N HIS A 7 -6.31 11.67 5.54
CA HIS A 7 -4.97 12.22 5.39
C HIS A 7 -5.03 13.74 5.46
N GLN A 8 -4.03 14.36 6.08
CA GLN A 8 -3.93 15.82 6.20
C GLN A 8 -3.98 16.52 4.84
N ASP A 9 -3.18 16.02 3.88
CA ASP A 9 -3.12 16.53 2.51
C ASP A 9 -4.07 15.80 1.54
N GLY A 10 -5.13 15.21 2.06
CA GLY A 10 -6.11 14.48 1.25
C GLY A 10 -6.72 15.34 0.14
N HIS A 11 -6.48 14.95 -1.12
CA HIS A 11 -7.03 15.61 -2.29
C HIS A 11 -7.85 14.65 -3.16
N VAL A 12 -8.80 15.19 -3.93
CA VAL A 12 -9.66 14.40 -4.83
C VAL A 12 -9.73 15.11 -6.17
N ILE A 13 -9.32 14.42 -7.22
CA ILE A 13 -9.42 14.89 -8.61
C ILE A 13 -10.61 14.15 -9.25
N MET A 14 -11.50 14.90 -9.89
CA MET A 14 -12.64 14.36 -10.64
C MET A 14 -12.45 14.69 -12.12
N TYR A 15 -12.25 13.67 -12.95
CA TYR A 15 -12.20 13.83 -14.40
C TYR A 15 -13.61 13.79 -14.96
N ALA A 16 -14.05 14.90 -15.56
CA ALA A 16 -15.34 15.01 -16.22
C ALA A 16 -15.34 16.23 -17.16
N ASP A 17 -16.04 16.15 -18.28
CA ASP A 17 -16.15 17.26 -19.23
C ASP A 17 -17.10 18.36 -18.74
N LYS A 18 -18.10 17.99 -17.91
CA LYS A 18 -19.11 18.90 -17.37
C LYS A 18 -19.43 18.57 -15.92
N ILE A 19 -19.83 19.58 -15.15
CA ILE A 19 -20.25 19.40 -13.77
C ILE A 19 -21.72 18.96 -13.73
N THR A 20 -21.96 17.71 -13.35
CA THR A 20 -23.31 17.18 -13.15
C THR A 20 -23.96 17.73 -11.87
N ARG A 21 -25.28 17.61 -11.75
CA ARG A 21 -26.01 18.00 -10.52
C ARG A 21 -25.49 17.25 -9.29
N SER A 22 -25.22 15.95 -9.41
CA SER A 22 -24.68 15.12 -8.32
C SER A 22 -23.29 15.58 -7.90
N MET A 23 -22.41 15.91 -8.86
CA MET A 23 -21.10 16.48 -8.56
C MET A 23 -21.23 17.81 -7.81
N ARG A 24 -22.11 18.71 -8.27
CA ARG A 24 -22.34 19.99 -7.61
C ARG A 24 -22.80 19.83 -6.16
N LEU A 25 -23.75 18.94 -5.91
CA LEU A 25 -24.22 18.65 -4.56
C LEU A 25 -23.09 18.10 -3.67
N ALA A 26 -22.29 17.17 -4.19
CA ALA A 26 -21.17 16.58 -3.46
C ALA A 26 -20.09 17.63 -3.13
N ILE A 27 -19.68 18.44 -4.11
CA ILE A 27 -18.68 19.51 -3.94
C ILE A 27 -19.16 20.54 -2.91
N ASN A 28 -20.42 20.97 -3.01
CA ASN A 28 -21.00 21.95 -2.09
C ASN A 28 -21.03 21.41 -0.65
N GLU A 29 -21.45 20.17 -0.45
CA GLU A 29 -21.52 19.57 0.88
C GLU A 29 -20.13 19.37 1.50
N VAL A 30 -19.14 18.95 0.71
CA VAL A 30 -17.75 18.85 1.18
C VAL A 30 -17.18 20.23 1.53
N THR A 31 -17.43 21.24 0.70
CA THR A 31 -16.98 22.62 0.95
C THR A 31 -17.61 23.19 2.22
N ARG A 32 -18.92 22.96 2.43
CA ARG A 32 -19.65 23.37 3.64
C ARG A 32 -19.05 22.73 4.89
N ARG A 33 -18.77 21.42 4.86
CA ARG A 33 -18.15 20.69 5.99
C ARG A 33 -16.74 21.20 6.27
N ARG A 34 -15.91 21.37 5.24
CA ARG A 34 -14.52 21.85 5.38
C ARG A 34 -14.45 23.24 6.00
N ARG A 35 -15.32 24.17 5.58
CA ARG A 35 -15.40 25.52 6.18
C ARG A 35 -15.72 25.48 7.68
N ARG A 36 -16.70 24.67 8.08
CA ARG A 36 -17.04 24.49 9.51
C ARG A 36 -15.88 23.92 10.31
N GLN A 37 -15.20 22.90 9.77
CA GLN A 37 -14.03 22.29 10.41
C GLN A 37 -12.88 23.28 10.56
N GLN A 38 -12.56 24.06 9.52
CA GLN A 38 -11.52 25.10 9.59
C GLN A 38 -11.84 26.16 10.64
N ASN A 39 -13.09 26.62 10.70
CA ASN A 39 -13.52 27.59 11.70
C ASN A 39 -13.42 27.02 13.13
N TYR A 40 -13.83 25.77 13.33
CA TYR A 40 -13.69 25.09 14.61
C TYR A 40 -12.22 24.92 15.00
N ASN A 41 -11.37 24.50 14.07
CA ASN A 41 -9.93 24.32 14.31
C ASN A 41 -9.25 25.65 14.68
N ARG A 42 -9.59 26.74 13.99
CA ARG A 42 -9.08 28.09 14.30
C ARG A 42 -9.52 28.57 15.69
N ARG A 43 -10.79 28.37 16.04
CA ARG A 43 -11.32 28.78 17.36
C ARG A 43 -10.74 27.99 18.52
N ASN A 44 -10.38 26.73 18.29
CA ASN A 44 -9.88 25.82 19.33
C ASN A 44 -8.36 25.55 19.22
N ASN A 45 -7.64 26.27 18.36
CA ASN A 45 -6.21 26.08 18.11
C ASN A 45 -5.81 24.62 17.77
N VAL A 46 -6.67 23.88 17.09
CA VAL A 46 -6.44 22.47 16.72
C VAL A 46 -5.67 22.40 15.40
N GLN A 47 -4.46 21.85 15.43
CA GLN A 47 -3.68 21.53 14.24
C GLN A 47 -4.11 20.18 13.67
N PRO A 48 -4.48 20.08 12.37
CA PRO A 48 -4.75 18.80 11.73
C PRO A 48 -3.52 17.90 11.79
N ARG A 49 -3.68 16.64 12.19
CA ARG A 49 -2.63 15.61 12.14
C ARG A 49 -3.22 14.32 11.58
N SER A 50 -2.43 13.61 10.79
CA SER A 50 -2.79 12.26 10.34
C SER A 50 -2.79 11.30 11.54
N VAL A 51 -3.78 10.41 11.59
CA VAL A 51 -3.87 9.39 12.66
C VAL A 51 -2.92 8.25 12.33
N GLU A 52 -1.92 8.03 13.19
CA GLU A 52 -1.07 6.84 13.14
C GLU A 52 -1.84 5.65 13.73
N LYS A 53 -2.24 4.72 12.87
CA LYS A 53 -2.83 3.45 13.32
C LYS A 53 -1.77 2.37 13.24
N PRO A 54 -1.45 1.68 14.36
CA PRO A 54 -0.56 0.54 14.30
C PRO A 54 -1.17 -0.53 13.40
N LEU A 55 -0.35 -1.07 12.48
CA LEU A 55 -0.68 -2.29 11.78
C LEU A 55 -0.86 -3.37 12.86
N ARG A 56 -2.08 -3.88 13.00
CA ARG A 56 -2.30 -5.12 13.74
C ARG A 56 -1.65 -6.22 12.91
N LEU A 57 -0.35 -6.48 13.14
CA LEU A 57 0.23 -7.73 12.70
C LEU A 57 -0.59 -8.84 13.38
N PRO A 58 -1.10 -9.83 12.64
CA PRO A 58 -1.52 -11.06 13.29
C PRO A 58 -0.31 -11.54 14.09
N THR A 59 -0.50 -11.78 15.39
CA THR A 59 0.54 -12.22 16.31
C THR A 59 1.09 -13.57 15.85
N LEU A 60 2.05 -13.55 14.93
CA LEU A 60 2.87 -14.70 14.58
C LEU A 60 4.11 -14.68 15.49
N PRO A 61 4.35 -15.72 16.31
CA PRO A 61 5.59 -15.87 17.02
C PRO A 61 6.66 -16.28 16.00
N GLY A 62 7.53 -15.35 15.61
CA GLY A 62 8.62 -15.61 14.68
C GLY A 62 9.84 -14.74 15.01
N PRO A 63 11.06 -15.29 14.93
CA PRO A 63 12.26 -14.60 15.37
C PRO A 63 12.53 -13.37 14.49
N GLN A 64 12.72 -12.23 15.15
CA GLN A 64 13.15 -10.95 14.58
C GLN A 64 14.53 -11.15 13.91
N THR A 65 14.54 -11.49 12.62
CA THR A 65 15.80 -11.68 11.88
C THR A 65 16.31 -10.33 11.40
N LYS A 66 17.32 -9.83 12.11
CA LYS A 66 18.11 -8.64 11.75
C LYS A 66 18.61 -8.77 10.30
N ALA A 67 18.37 -7.71 9.52
CA ALA A 67 18.78 -7.59 8.13
C ALA A 67 20.30 -7.78 7.99
N ARG A 68 20.73 -8.87 7.35
CA ARG A 68 22.14 -9.10 6.98
C ARG A 68 22.31 -8.68 5.51
N GLN A 69 22.97 -7.55 5.29
CA GLN A 69 23.39 -7.11 3.96
C GLN A 69 24.49 -8.02 3.42
N ARG A 70 24.33 -8.56 2.20
CA ARG A 70 25.44 -9.06 1.38
C ARG A 70 25.21 -8.72 -0.11
N GLN A 71 26.21 -8.04 -0.68
CA GLN A 71 26.55 -7.88 -2.11
C GLN A 71 27.07 -9.25 -2.62
N SER A 72 27.14 -9.65 -3.90
CA SER A 72 26.91 -9.13 -5.26
C SER A 72 27.04 -10.35 -6.21
N GLU A 73 26.40 -10.35 -7.39
CA GLU A 73 26.91 -10.79 -8.72
C GLU A 73 25.77 -10.97 -9.72
N LYS A 74 26.01 -10.56 -10.98
CA LYS A 74 25.02 -10.39 -12.07
C LYS A 74 24.84 -11.68 -12.89
N PRO A 75 23.70 -11.85 -13.60
CA PRO A 75 23.78 -11.89 -15.06
C PRO A 75 22.65 -11.14 -15.82
N THR A 76 22.92 -11.01 -17.11
CA THR A 76 22.43 -10.20 -18.23
C THR A 76 20.93 -10.27 -18.60
N GLY A 77 20.27 -9.10 -18.60
CA GLY A 77 19.49 -8.48 -19.68
C GLY A 77 18.29 -9.20 -20.35
N ALA A 78 18.44 -10.44 -20.83
CA ALA A 78 17.45 -11.10 -21.70
C ALA A 78 16.40 -11.92 -20.92
N ASP A 79 16.69 -12.26 -19.66
CA ASP A 79 15.86 -13.16 -18.84
C ASP A 79 14.70 -12.47 -18.10
N GLN A 80 14.51 -11.15 -18.25
CA GLN A 80 13.55 -10.40 -17.42
C GLN A 80 12.08 -10.82 -17.63
N THR A 81 11.68 -11.15 -18.86
CA THR A 81 10.32 -11.62 -19.17
C THR A 81 10.06 -13.00 -18.57
N PHE A 82 11.01 -13.92 -18.74
CA PHE A 82 10.96 -15.26 -18.15
C PHE A 82 10.97 -15.20 -16.61
N LEU A 83 11.78 -14.32 -16.01
CA LEU A 83 11.78 -14.09 -14.57
C LEU A 83 10.43 -13.55 -14.07
N GLN A 84 9.76 -12.69 -14.82
CA GLN A 84 8.45 -12.18 -14.44
C GLN A 84 7.38 -13.27 -14.46
N GLU A 85 7.36 -14.13 -15.47
CA GLU A 85 6.47 -15.30 -15.52
C GLU A 85 6.75 -16.27 -14.38
N HIS A 86 8.03 -16.52 -14.10
CA HIS A 86 8.44 -17.37 -12.99
C HIS A 86 7.99 -16.81 -11.64
N ILE A 87 8.19 -15.50 -11.40
CA ILE A 87 7.69 -14.81 -10.19
C ILE A 87 6.16 -14.92 -10.07
N LYS A 88 5.42 -14.82 -11.17
CA LYS A 88 3.95 -14.96 -11.17
C LYS A 88 3.53 -16.38 -10.78
N SER A 89 4.22 -17.40 -11.28
CA SER A 89 3.97 -18.80 -10.90
C SER A 89 4.27 -19.07 -9.42
N LEU A 90 5.34 -18.46 -8.87
CA LEU A 90 5.69 -18.57 -7.45
C LEU A 90 4.69 -17.84 -6.56
N GLN A 91 4.18 -16.68 -6.99
CA GLN A 91 3.11 -15.96 -6.28
C GLN A 91 1.83 -16.80 -6.18
N PHE A 92 1.48 -17.52 -7.25
CA PHE A 92 0.33 -18.43 -7.22
C PHE A 92 0.54 -19.57 -6.21
N ARG A 93 1.75 -20.17 -6.18
CA ARG A 93 2.09 -21.20 -5.18
C ARG A 93 2.04 -20.67 -3.75
N LEU A 94 2.52 -19.44 -3.54
CA LEU A 94 2.46 -18.79 -2.23
C LEU A 94 1.01 -18.59 -1.75
N GLU A 95 0.13 -18.15 -2.64
CA GLU A 95 -1.29 -18.01 -2.32
C GLU A 95 -1.91 -19.36 -1.95
N LEU A 96 -1.55 -20.43 -2.67
CA LEU A 96 -2.00 -21.79 -2.40
C LEU A 96 -1.50 -22.31 -1.05
N TYR A 97 -0.25 -22.02 -0.67
CA TYR A 97 0.30 -22.36 0.66
C TYR A 97 -0.36 -21.58 1.80
N ASN A 98 -0.66 -20.30 1.59
CA ASN A 98 -1.39 -19.49 2.56
C ASN A 98 -2.82 -20.02 2.77
N ARG A 99 -3.51 -20.41 1.68
CA ARG A 99 -4.83 -21.04 1.76
C ARG A 99 -4.81 -22.37 2.50
N ASN A 100 -3.75 -23.16 2.31
CA ASN A 100 -3.55 -24.44 2.98
C ASN A 100 -2.92 -24.34 4.38
N LEU A 101 -2.76 -23.13 4.94
CA LEU A 101 -2.16 -22.87 6.25
C LEU A 101 -0.71 -23.40 6.41
N GLN A 102 0.01 -23.58 5.30
CA GLN A 102 1.39 -24.07 5.28
C GLN A 102 2.39 -22.90 5.38
N PHE A 103 2.40 -22.22 6.53
CA PHE A 103 3.11 -20.96 6.72
C PHE A 103 4.64 -21.06 6.58
N GLN A 104 5.24 -22.17 7.00
CA GLN A 104 6.69 -22.35 6.90
C GLN A 104 7.16 -22.37 5.44
N LYS A 105 6.44 -23.10 4.59
CA LYS A 105 6.67 -23.12 3.14
C LYS A 105 6.39 -21.76 2.52
N ALA A 106 5.34 -21.07 2.96
CA ALA A 106 5.02 -19.73 2.47
C ALA A 106 6.13 -18.71 2.79
N ILE A 107 6.77 -18.80 3.96
CA ILE A 107 7.89 -17.94 4.37
C ILE A 107 9.12 -18.20 3.49
N GLU A 108 9.48 -19.46 3.28
CA GLU A 108 10.60 -19.85 2.42
C GLU A 108 10.40 -19.33 0.98
N LEU A 109 9.19 -19.52 0.44
CA LEU A 109 8.84 -19.11 -0.92
C LEU A 109 8.74 -17.58 -1.06
N GLN A 110 8.29 -16.88 -0.02
CA GLN A 110 8.32 -15.42 0.02
C GLN A 110 9.76 -14.90 -0.03
N ALA A 111 10.69 -15.51 0.74
CA ALA A 111 12.10 -15.13 0.72
C ALA A 111 12.74 -15.38 -0.65
N GLU A 112 12.35 -16.44 -1.36
CA GLU A 112 12.79 -16.72 -2.72
C GLU A 112 12.25 -15.70 -3.73
N ILE A 113 10.94 -15.38 -3.67
CA ILE A 113 10.34 -14.33 -4.50
C ILE A 113 11.04 -12.98 -4.29
N ASP A 114 11.38 -12.63 -3.05
CA ASP A 114 12.07 -11.38 -2.73
C ASP A 114 13.50 -11.34 -3.26
N LYS A 115 14.20 -12.49 -3.30
CA LYS A 115 15.51 -12.60 -3.97
C LYS A 115 15.39 -12.38 -5.47
N LEU A 116 14.44 -13.05 -6.12
CA LEU A 116 14.21 -12.92 -7.56
C LEU A 116 13.77 -11.50 -7.96
N LYS A 117 12.86 -10.88 -7.19
CA LYS A 117 12.45 -9.48 -7.42
C LYS A 117 13.60 -8.49 -7.29
N LYS A 118 14.55 -8.72 -6.38
CA LYS A 118 15.76 -7.89 -6.27
C LYS A 118 16.67 -7.99 -7.49
N LEU A 119 16.69 -9.14 -8.16
CA LEU A 119 17.45 -9.34 -9.40
C LEU A 119 16.79 -8.65 -10.61
N VAL A 120 15.46 -8.55 -10.64
CA VAL A 120 14.71 -7.89 -11.73
C VAL A 120 14.70 -6.36 -11.63
N LYS A 121 14.68 -5.81 -10.41
CA LYS A 121 14.42 -4.38 -10.17
C LYS A 121 15.68 -3.50 -10.22
N LYS A 122 16.81 -4.00 -10.72
CA LYS A 122 18.11 -3.32 -10.74
C LYS A 122 18.78 -3.46 -12.09
#